data_AF-A0A7K2JT40-F1
#
_entry.id   AF-A0A7K2JT40-F1
#
_cell.length_a   1.000
_cell.length_b   1.000
_cell.length_c   1.000
_cell.angle_alpha   90.00
_cell.angle_beta   90.00
_cell.angle_gamma   90.00
#
_symmetry.space_group_name_H-M   'P 1'
#
loop_
_entity.id
_entity.type
_entity.pdbx_description
1 polymer ?
#
loop_
_entity_poly.entity_id
_entity_poly.type
_entity_poly.pdbx_seq_one_letter_code
_entity_poly.pdbx_strand_id
1 'polypeptide(L)'
;WQPGIAVADALGWALYRTGDHEEALRFAAIATDVEHGGVRSAPHLFHRGMIERALERHGPARRHLREALMINPYFSPLGAPEARRALAELGEPSVEGPPD
;
A
#
# COMPACT_ATOMS: atom_id res chain seq x y z
N TRP A 1 11.81 4.89 15.91
CA TRP A 1 10.36 4.76 16.17
C TRP A 1 9.80 6.15 16.38
N GLN A 2 9.00 6.67 15.45
CA GLN A 2 8.28 7.93 15.62
C GLN A 2 6.79 7.59 15.81
N PRO A 3 6.20 7.86 17.00
CA PRO A 3 4.80 7.53 17.27
C PRO A 3 3.84 8.07 16.21
N GLY A 4 4.11 9.26 15.66
CA GLY A 4 3.28 9.88 14.62
C GLY A 4 3.15 9.04 13.34
N ILE A 5 4.20 8.36 12.89
CA ILE A 5 4.18 7.55 11.66
C ILE A 5 3.38 6.26 11.86
N ALA A 6 3.57 5.59 13.01
CA ALA A 6 2.78 4.40 13.34
C ALA A 6 1.29 4.73 13.55
N VAL A 7 1.00 5.89 14.15
CA VAL A 7 -0.38 6.38 14.30
C VAL A 7 -0.99 6.74 12.95
N ALA A 8 -0.26 7.41 12.06
CA ALA A 8 -0.73 7.71 10.71
C ALA A 8 -1.03 6.42 9.93
N ASP A 9 -0.15 5.42 9.97
CA ASP A 9 -0.41 4.13 9.31
C ASP A 9 -1.66 3.44 9.89
N ALA A 10 -1.75 3.34 11.22
CA ALA A 10 -2.89 2.70 11.88
C ALA A 10 -4.22 3.42 11.58
N LEU A 11 -4.21 4.76 11.57
CA LEU A 11 -5.37 5.57 11.22
C LEU A 11 -5.78 5.35 9.76
N GLY A 12 -4.82 5.39 8.83
CA GLY A 12 -5.07 5.10 7.42
C GLY A 12 -5.67 3.70 7.22
N TRP A 13 -5.16 2.70 7.93
CA TRP A 13 -5.69 1.34 7.86
C TRP A 13 -7.10 1.21 8.46
N ALA A 14 -7.40 1.93 9.54
CA ALA A 14 -8.74 1.95 10.12
C ALA A 14 -9.76 2.57 9.15
N LEU A 15 -9.43 3.72 8.55
CA LEU A 15 -10.26 4.41 7.55
C LEU A 15 -10.50 3.55 6.31
N TYR A 16 -9.46 2.85 5.85
CA TYR A 16 -9.61 1.87 4.77
C TYR A 16 -10.66 0.82 5.10
N ARG A 17 -10.60 0.25 6.30
CA ARG A 17 -11.53 -0.78 6.75
C ARG A 17 -12.96 -0.27 6.94
N THR A 18 -13.16 1.04 7.14
CA THR A 18 -14.49 1.67 7.25
C THR A 18 -15.03 2.20 5.93
N GLY A 19 -14.24 2.21 4.86
CA GLY A 19 -14.68 2.63 3.52
C GLY A 19 -14.18 4.03 3.10
N ASP A 20 -13.51 4.77 3.98
CA ASP A 20 -13.05 6.14 3.73
C ASP A 20 -11.69 6.16 2.99
N HIS A 21 -11.67 5.59 1.79
CA HIS A 21 -10.43 5.23 1.09
C HIS A 21 -9.57 6.45 0.68
N GLU A 22 -10.17 7.59 0.29
CA GLU A 22 -9.40 8.79 -0.05
C GLU A 22 -8.69 9.39 1.17
N GLU A 23 -9.33 9.39 2.34
CA GLU A 23 -8.71 9.86 3.59
C GLU A 23 -7.67 8.84 4.08
N ALA A 24 -7.97 7.55 3.97
CA ALA A 24 -7.01 6.49 4.25
C ALA A 24 -5.70 6.68 3.49
N LEU A 25 -5.77 7.05 2.21
CA LEU A 25 -4.60 7.24 1.38
C LEU A 25 -3.74 8.43 1.84
N ARG A 26 -4.34 9.51 2.35
CA ARG A 26 -3.57 10.66 2.85
C ARG A 26 -2.67 10.25 4.00
N PHE A 27 -3.21 9.52 4.97
CA PHE A 27 -2.43 9.03 6.11
C PHE A 27 -1.40 7.96 5.72
N ALA A 28 -1.77 7.02 4.85
CA ALA A 28 -0.83 6.00 4.38
C ALA A 28 0.32 6.60 3.55
N ALA A 29 0.07 7.67 2.79
CA ALA A 29 1.11 8.41 2.07
C ALA A 29 2.09 9.07 3.05
N ILE A 30 1.59 9.77 4.08
CA ILE A 30 2.43 10.36 5.13
C ILE A 30 3.30 9.28 5.80
N ALA A 31 2.70 8.15 6.16
CA ALA A 31 3.41 7.07 6.86
C ALA A 31 4.54 6.43 6.04
N THR A 32 4.51 6.56 4.72
CA THR A 32 5.46 5.94 3.78
C THR A 32 6.33 6.96 3.03
N ASP A 33 6.16 8.25 3.31
CA ASP A 33 6.95 9.33 2.70
C ASP A 33 8.30 9.49 3.39
N VAL A 34 9.32 8.81 2.88
CA VAL A 34 10.67 8.84 3.44
C VAL A 34 11.34 10.21 3.38
N GLU A 35 10.95 11.08 2.44
CA GLU A 35 11.50 12.42 2.32
C GLU A 35 11.04 13.31 3.48
N HIS A 36 9.82 13.07 3.97
CA HIS A 36 9.20 13.82 5.07
C HIS A 36 9.12 13.03 6.40
N GLY A 37 9.97 12.01 6.58
CA GLY A 37 10.14 11.31 7.86
C GLY A 37 9.27 10.06 8.07
N GLY A 38 8.52 9.64 7.05
CA GLY A 38 7.87 8.34 6.96
C GLY A 38 8.87 7.18 6.84
N VAL A 39 8.35 5.96 6.80
CA VAL A 39 9.18 4.75 6.80
C VAL A 39 8.82 3.79 5.67
N ARG A 40 9.85 3.23 5.05
CA ARG A 40 9.73 2.18 4.03
C ARG A 40 9.67 0.81 4.71
N SER A 41 8.51 0.45 5.26
CA SER A 41 8.28 -0.83 5.95
C SER A 41 7.32 -1.73 5.17
N ALA A 42 7.50 -3.05 5.25
CA ALA A 42 6.61 -4.00 4.56
C ALA A 42 5.13 -3.85 4.98
N PRO A 43 4.77 -3.75 6.28
CA PRO A 43 3.36 -3.56 6.67
C PRO A 43 2.75 -2.26 6.16
N HIS A 44 3.46 -1.13 6.22
CA HIS A 44 2.90 0.16 5.80
C HIS A 44 2.72 0.22 4.28
N LEU A 45 3.68 -0.32 3.52
CA LEU A 45 3.56 -0.41 2.06
C LEU A 45 2.45 -1.38 1.63
N PHE A 46 2.22 -2.44 2.39
CA PHE A 46 1.06 -3.30 2.19
C PHE A 46 -0.25 -2.54 2.40
N HIS A 47 -0.41 -1.81 3.50
CA HIS A 47 -1.61 -1.00 3.76
C HIS A 47 -1.84 0.02 2.64
N ARG A 48 -0.80 0.80 2.28
CA ARG A 48 -0.86 1.77 1.19
C ARG A 48 -1.26 1.11 -0.14
N GLY A 49 -0.67 -0.03 -0.47
CA GLY A 49 -0.99 -0.77 -1.69
C GLY A 49 -2.44 -1.28 -1.73
N MET A 50 -2.97 -1.75 -0.60
CA MET A 50 -4.37 -2.18 -0.49
C MET A 50 -5.35 -1.01 -0.64
N ILE A 51 -5.04 0.14 -0.05
CA ILE A 51 -5.83 1.37 -0.19
C ILE A 51 -5.83 1.85 -1.64
N GLU A 52 -4.67 1.92 -2.26
CA GLU A 52 -4.53 2.30 -3.67
C GLU A 52 -5.29 1.33 -4.59
N ARG A 53 -5.30 0.03 -4.29
CA ARG A 53 -6.09 -0.95 -5.03
C ARG A 53 -7.59 -0.65 -4.93
N ALA A 54 -8.10 -0.32 -3.74
CA ALA A 54 -9.51 0.01 -3.53
C ALA A 54 -9.94 1.32 -4.20
N LEU A 55 -8.99 2.24 -4.42
CA LEU A 55 -9.18 3.46 -5.20
C LEU A 55 -8.92 3.26 -6.71
N GLU A 56 -8.80 2.01 -7.18
CA GLU A 56 -8.50 1.67 -8.58
C GLU A 56 -7.18 2.25 -9.12
N ARG A 57 -6.27 2.66 -8.22
CA ARG A 57 -4.92 3.14 -8.56
C ARG A 57 -3.99 1.94 -8.77
N HIS A 58 -4.29 1.14 -9.78
CA HIS A 58 -3.64 -0.15 -10.01
C HIS A 58 -2.12 -0.07 -10.20
N GLY A 59 -1.61 0.97 -10.88
CA GLY A 59 -0.18 1.26 -11.02
C GLY A 59 0.55 1.34 -9.67
N PRO A 60 0.24 2.36 -8.85
CA PRO A 60 0.76 2.50 -7.49
C PRO A 60 0.54 1.27 -6.61
N ALA A 61 -0.67 0.70 -6.61
CA ALA A 61 -1.00 -0.46 -5.78
C ALA A 61 -0.04 -1.62 -6.04
N ARG A 62 0.19 -1.94 -7.31
CA ARG A 62 1.08 -3.02 -7.73
C ARG A 62 2.53 -2.76 -7.31
N ARG A 63 2.99 -1.51 -7.41
CA ARG A 63 4.33 -1.10 -6.96
C ARG A 63 4.49 -1.34 -5.46
N HIS A 64 3.61 -0.79 -4.63
CA HIS A 64 3.76 -0.89 -3.18
C HIS A 64 3.52 -2.31 -2.64
N LEU A 65 2.59 -3.08 -3.21
CA LEU A 65 2.38 -4.49 -2.83
C LEU A 65 3.58 -5.37 -3.19
N ARG A 66 4.20 -5.18 -4.37
CA ARG A 66 5.45 -5.88 -4.72
C ARG A 66 6.56 -5.51 -3.75
N GLU A 67 6.67 -4.24 -3.45
CA GLU A 67 7.70 -3.73 -2.56
C GLU A 67 7.58 -4.25 -1.13
N ALA A 68 6.36 -4.34 -0.59
CA ALA A 68 6.11 -4.96 0.71
C ALA A 68 6.65 -6.40 0.77
N LEU A 69 6.38 -7.19 -0.27
CA LEU A 69 6.87 -8.56 -0.38
C LEU A 69 8.38 -8.66 -0.61
N MET A 70 8.99 -7.70 -1.32
CA MET A 70 10.45 -7.63 -1.49
C MET A 70 11.15 -7.32 -0.17
N ILE A 71 10.60 -6.43 0.65
CA ILE A 71 11.19 -6.05 1.95
C ILE A 71 11.14 -7.23 2.92
N ASN A 72 9.99 -7.88 3.05
CA ASN A 72 9.86 -9.08 3.87
C ASN A 72 8.69 -9.93 3.37
N PRO A 73 8.92 -11.07 2.69
CA PRO A 73 7.84 -11.91 2.17
C PRO A 73 6.99 -12.61 3.23
N TYR A 74 7.35 -12.47 4.51
CA TYR A 74 6.70 -13.06 5.69
C TYR A 74 6.27 -12.00 6.72
N PHE A 75 6.10 -10.73 6.30
CA PHE A 75 5.80 -9.61 7.21
C PHE A 75 4.52 -9.77 8.04
N SER A 76 3.58 -10.60 7.56
CA SER A 76 2.34 -10.93 8.24
C SER A 76 1.83 -12.29 7.74
N PRO A 77 1.33 -13.17 8.63
CA PRO A 77 0.75 -14.45 8.23
C PRO A 77 -0.51 -14.29 7.38
N LEU A 78 -1.22 -13.17 7.49
CA LEU A 78 -2.42 -12.86 6.71
C LEU A 78 -2.13 -11.86 5.57
N GLY A 79 -1.36 -10.81 5.86
CA GLY A 79 -1.10 -9.75 4.90
C GLY A 79 -0.23 -10.18 3.72
N ALA A 80 0.78 -11.04 3.94
CA ALA A 80 1.65 -11.47 2.84
C ALA A 80 0.92 -12.35 1.81
N PRO A 81 0.11 -13.36 2.20
CA PRO A 81 -0.76 -14.06 1.26
C PRO A 81 -1.76 -13.14 0.54
N GLU A 82 -2.35 -12.19 1.25
CA GLU A 82 -3.27 -11.23 0.66
C GLU A 82 -2.60 -10.32 -0.39
N ALA A 83 -1.40 -9.84 -0.11
CA ALA A 83 -0.61 -9.05 -1.07
C ALA A 83 -0.34 -9.82 -2.37
N ARG A 84 -0.02 -11.12 -2.27
CA ARG A 84 0.19 -11.99 -3.45
C ARG A 84 -1.11 -12.17 -4.23
N ARG A 85 -2.24 -12.41 -3.56
CA ARG A 85 -3.56 -12.52 -4.20
C ARG A 85 -3.91 -11.22 -4.93
N ALA A 86 -3.77 -10.09 -4.26
CA ALA A 86 -4.05 -8.78 -4.84
C ALA A 86 -3.17 -8.50 -6.08
N LEU A 87 -1.89 -8.87 -6.06
CA LEU A 87 -1.01 -8.75 -7.22
C LEU A 87 -1.42 -9.66 -8.38
N ALA A 88 -1.85 -10.89 -8.09
CA ALA A 88 -2.34 -11.81 -9.12
C ALA A 88 -3.61 -11.27 -9.81
N GLU A 89 -4.53 -10.67 -9.04
CA GLU A 89 -5.74 -10.04 -9.55
C GLU A 89 -5.46 -8.76 -10.35
N LEU A 90 -4.46 -7.96 -9.93
CA LEU A 90 -4.07 -6.73 -10.61
C LEU A 90 -3.32 -6.97 -11.93
N GLY A 91 -2.82 -8.19 -12.16
CA GLY A 91 -2.05 -8.58 -13.34
C GLY A 91 -0.80 -7.74 -13.57
N GLU A 92 -0.15 -7.96 -14.72
CA GLU A 92 0.87 -7.04 -15.22
C GLU A 92 0.22 -5.80 -15.85
N PRO A 93 0.89 -4.63 -15.82
CA PRO A 93 0.41 -3.48 -16.57
C PRO A 93 0.37 -3.83 -18.07
N SER A 94 -0.70 -3.45 -18.76
CA SER A 94 -0.79 -3.58 -20.21
C SER A 94 0.39 -2.87 -20.87
N VAL A 95 1.09 -3.56 -21.76
CA VAL A 95 2.21 -3.02 -22.55
C VAL A 95 1.74 -2.12 -23.70
N GLU A 96 0.43 -1.98 -23.91
CA GLU A 96 -0.14 -1.01 -24.83
C GLU A 96 0.14 0.39 -24.29
N GLY A 97 1.10 1.08 -24.92
CA GLY A 97 1.38 2.49 -24.68
C GLY A 97 0.14 3.36 -24.97
N PRO A 98 0.14 4.62 -24.51
CA PRO A 98 -0.94 5.54 -24.83
C PRO A 98 -1.13 5.61 -26.36
N PRO A 99 -2.37 5.67 -26.86
CA PRO A 99 -2.60 5.86 -28.30
C PRO A 99 -1.93 7.17 -28.76
N ASP A 100 -1.33 7.11 -29.95
CA ASP A 100 -0.65 8.24 -30.61
C ASP A 100 -1.49 9.53 -30.65
#